data_AF-A0A200Q8Z4-F1
#
_entry.id   AF-A0A200Q8Z4-F1
#
_cell.length_a   1.000
_cell.length_b   1.000
_cell.length_c   1.000
_cell.angle_alpha   90.00
_cell.angle_beta   90.00
_cell.angle_gamma   90.00
#
_symmetry.space_group_name_H-M   'P 1'
#
loop_
_entity.id
_entity.type
_entity.pdbx_description
1 polymer ?
#
loop_
_entity_poly.entity_id
_entity_poly.type
_entity_poly.pdbx_seq_one_letter_code
_entity_poly.pdbx_strand_id
1 'polypeptide(L)'
;MARSISYITGSQLLSLKRKPNIAVVDVRDDERSYDAHIAGSLHYASGTFSEKIPILIHEVKGKDTLVFHCALSQVRGPSCARRLVDYLEGMKEDVGIKNVMVLERGFNDWESSGRPVCLACLLPLFLVPIVNVLPLLFDFIIGKIYKLFGWEYKKPERAPPACPYKPVANTDTKVGEESSQTPPPVPGKAGTDDDKTD
;
A
#
# COMPACT_ATOMS: atom_id res chain seq x y z
N MET A 1 -32.12 -13.79 -15.80
CA MET A 1 -32.46 -13.88 -14.36
C MET A 1 -31.58 -12.87 -13.66
N ALA A 2 -32.14 -12.04 -12.78
CA ALA A 2 -31.33 -11.06 -12.05
C ALA A 2 -30.29 -11.78 -11.18
N ARG A 3 -29.02 -11.38 -11.24
CA ARG A 3 -27.98 -11.98 -10.39
C ARG A 3 -28.14 -11.41 -8.98
N SER A 4 -28.42 -12.27 -7.99
CA SER A 4 -28.55 -11.82 -6.60
C SER A 4 -27.19 -11.67 -5.93
N ILE A 5 -27.06 -10.67 -5.05
CA ILE A 5 -25.87 -10.46 -4.22
C ILE A 5 -26.10 -11.16 -2.88
N SER A 6 -25.20 -12.06 -2.50
CA SER A 6 -25.21 -12.70 -1.18
C SER A 6 -24.08 -12.18 -0.29
N TYR A 7 -24.20 -12.39 1.02
CA TYR A 7 -23.14 -12.07 1.97
C TYR A 7 -22.40 -13.34 2.40
N ILE A 8 -21.13 -13.18 2.76
CA ILE A 8 -20.28 -14.27 3.23
C ILE A 8 -19.45 -13.82 4.43
N THR A 9 -19.36 -14.67 5.45
CA THR A 9 -18.51 -14.42 6.62
C THR A 9 -17.03 -14.64 6.29
N GLY A 10 -16.13 -14.03 7.07
CA GLY A 10 -14.69 -14.27 6.95
C GLY A 10 -14.28 -15.74 7.11
N SER A 11 -14.98 -16.52 7.95
CA SER A 11 -14.71 -17.96 8.15
C SER A 11 -15.11 -18.81 6.95
N GLN A 12 -16.27 -18.52 6.36
CA GLN A 12 -16.70 -19.16 5.12
C GLN A 12 -15.77 -18.80 3.96
N LEU A 13 -15.40 -17.52 3.82
CA LEU A 13 -14.47 -17.08 2.79
C LEU A 13 -13.10 -17.76 2.94
N LEU A 14 -12.57 -17.89 4.16
CA LEU A 14 -11.30 -18.58 4.39
C LEU A 14 -11.33 -20.05 3.92
N SER A 15 -12.47 -20.73 4.11
CA SER A 15 -12.65 -22.12 3.67
C SER A 15 -12.76 -22.22 2.14
N LEU A 16 -13.43 -21.26 1.52
CA LEU A 16 -13.68 -21.21 0.08
C LEU A 16 -12.48 -20.73 -0.74
N LYS A 17 -11.68 -19.79 -0.21
CA LYS A 17 -10.52 -19.17 -0.87
C LYS A 17 -9.44 -20.16 -1.31
N ARG A 18 -9.46 -21.39 -0.79
CA ARG A 18 -8.59 -22.49 -1.25
C ARG A 18 -8.88 -22.93 -2.69
N LYS A 19 -10.06 -22.62 -3.22
CA LYS A 19 -10.45 -22.98 -4.58
C LYS A 19 -10.01 -21.91 -5.59
N PRO A 20 -9.50 -22.31 -6.78
CA PRO A 20 -8.99 -21.36 -7.77
C PRO A 20 -10.09 -20.57 -8.51
N ASN A 21 -11.35 -20.97 -8.39
CA ASN A 21 -12.49 -20.34 -9.06
C ASN A 21 -13.02 -19.08 -8.36
N ILE A 22 -12.36 -18.63 -7.29
CA ILE A 22 -12.81 -17.49 -6.47
C ILE A 22 -11.83 -16.32 -6.62
N ALA A 23 -12.37 -15.13 -6.88
CA ALA A 23 -11.65 -13.87 -6.77
C ALA A 23 -12.16 -13.06 -5.57
N VAL A 24 -11.23 -12.50 -4.81
CA VAL A 24 -11.53 -11.48 -3.80
C VAL A 24 -11.20 -10.12 -4.39
N VAL A 25 -12.14 -9.18 -4.34
CA VAL A 25 -12.02 -7.83 -4.87
C VAL A 25 -12.08 -6.83 -3.71
N ASP A 26 -10.95 -6.15 -3.49
CA ASP A 26 -10.82 -5.05 -2.53
C ASP A 26 -11.17 -3.75 -3.24
N VAL A 27 -12.22 -3.06 -2.76
CA VAL A 27 -12.67 -1.78 -3.32
C VAL A 27 -12.37 -0.59 -2.41
N ARG A 28 -11.46 -0.74 -1.44
CA ARG A 28 -10.90 0.42 -0.72
C ARG A 28 -10.15 1.34 -1.69
N ASP A 29 -10.09 2.62 -1.36
CA ASP A 29 -9.44 3.62 -2.19
C ASP A 29 -7.96 3.70 -1.76
N ASP A 30 -7.48 4.87 -1.33
CA ASP A 30 -6.07 5.06 -0.98
C ASP A 30 -5.65 4.33 0.31
N GLU A 31 -6.61 4.03 1.19
CA GLU A 31 -6.33 3.41 2.49
C GLU A 31 -5.67 2.03 2.35
N ARG A 32 -5.96 1.32 1.25
CA ARG A 32 -5.35 0.02 0.96
C ARG A 32 -3.83 0.06 0.82
N SER A 33 -3.25 1.21 0.45
CA SER A 33 -1.81 1.31 0.20
C SER A 33 -0.96 1.31 1.47
N TYR A 34 -1.52 1.78 2.58
CA TYR A 34 -0.85 1.84 3.88
C TYR A 34 -1.28 0.69 4.80
N ASP A 35 -2.48 0.17 4.60
CA ASP A 35 -3.00 -0.99 5.35
C ASP A 35 -2.56 -2.31 4.72
N ALA A 36 -2.64 -3.38 5.52
CA ALA A 36 -2.61 -4.72 4.97
C ALA A 36 -3.85 -4.99 4.08
N HIS A 37 -3.80 -6.06 3.31
CA HIS A 37 -4.94 -6.52 2.51
C HIS A 37 -5.02 -8.05 2.50
N ILE A 38 -6.18 -8.58 2.15
CA ILE A 38 -6.42 -10.02 2.05
C ILE A 38 -5.46 -10.59 1.00
N ALA A 39 -4.66 -11.60 1.35
CA ALA A 39 -3.63 -12.13 0.44
C ALA A 39 -4.23 -12.56 -0.91
N GLY A 40 -3.70 -12.07 -2.03
CA GLY A 40 -4.21 -12.38 -3.37
C GLY A 40 -5.53 -11.68 -3.75
N SER A 41 -5.97 -10.67 -3.01
CA SER A 41 -7.09 -9.83 -3.44
C SER A 41 -6.68 -8.90 -4.60
N LEU A 42 -7.61 -8.72 -5.54
CA LEU A 42 -7.51 -7.75 -6.63
C LEU A 42 -7.99 -6.39 -6.15
N HIS A 43 -7.43 -5.29 -6.68
CA HIS A 43 -7.77 -3.95 -6.22
C HIS A 43 -8.42 -3.09 -7.27
N TYR A 44 -9.62 -2.62 -6.93
CA TYR A 44 -10.44 -1.80 -7.79
C TYR A 44 -11.12 -0.73 -6.94
N ALA A 45 -10.43 0.39 -6.73
CA ALA A 45 -10.89 1.52 -5.93
C ALA A 45 -12.33 1.94 -6.28
N SER A 46 -13.15 2.16 -5.25
CA SER A 46 -14.59 2.42 -5.40
C SER A 46 -14.88 3.66 -6.24
N GLY A 47 -14.06 4.72 -6.13
CA GLY A 47 -14.23 5.97 -6.87
C GLY A 47 -14.05 5.83 -8.38
N THR A 48 -13.23 4.86 -8.82
CA THR A 48 -12.96 4.60 -10.26
C THR A 48 -13.48 3.24 -10.71
N PHE A 49 -14.37 2.63 -9.93
CA PHE A 49 -14.77 1.23 -10.12
C PHE A 49 -15.49 1.02 -11.46
N SER A 50 -16.48 1.87 -11.79
CA SER A 50 -17.32 1.73 -12.98
C SER A 50 -16.50 1.68 -14.28
N GLU A 51 -15.46 2.50 -14.38
CA GLU A 51 -14.56 2.55 -15.55
C GLU A 51 -13.67 1.31 -15.65
N LYS A 52 -13.36 0.67 -14.51
CA LYS A 52 -12.48 -0.50 -14.43
C LYS A 52 -13.20 -1.84 -14.47
N ILE A 53 -14.54 -1.86 -14.48
CA ILE A 53 -15.33 -3.11 -14.61
C ILE A 53 -14.90 -3.97 -15.80
N PRO A 54 -14.66 -3.43 -17.02
CA PRO A 54 -14.22 -4.24 -18.16
C PRO A 54 -12.87 -4.92 -17.91
N ILE A 55 -11.94 -4.22 -17.24
CA ILE A 55 -10.61 -4.71 -16.90
C ILE A 55 -10.74 -5.84 -15.86
N LEU A 56 -11.57 -5.63 -14.83
CA LEU A 56 -11.87 -6.64 -13.82
C LEU A 56 -12.40 -7.92 -14.45
N ILE A 57 -13.37 -7.81 -15.36
CA ILE A 57 -13.98 -8.94 -16.07
C ILE A 57 -12.92 -9.74 -16.84
N HIS A 58 -12.00 -9.06 -17.52
CA HIS A 58 -10.91 -9.71 -18.23
C HIS A 58 -9.95 -10.44 -17.27
N GLU A 59 -9.60 -9.84 -16.13
CA GLU A 59 -8.68 -10.42 -15.14
C GLU A 59 -9.30 -11.61 -14.37
N VAL A 60 -10.62 -11.61 -14.15
CA VAL A 60 -11.33 -12.71 -13.47
C VAL A 60 -11.85 -13.77 -14.42
N LYS A 61 -11.41 -13.78 -15.69
CA LYS A 61 -11.81 -14.80 -16.66
C LYS A 61 -11.53 -16.21 -16.13
N GLY A 62 -12.55 -17.06 -16.16
CA GLY A 62 -12.49 -18.43 -15.62
C GLY A 62 -12.80 -18.55 -14.13
N LYS A 63 -13.08 -17.44 -13.43
CA LYS A 63 -13.60 -17.45 -12.06
C LYS A 63 -15.12 -17.32 -12.09
N ASP A 64 -15.80 -18.17 -11.32
CA ASP A 64 -17.27 -18.17 -11.27
C ASP A 64 -17.82 -17.37 -10.09
N THR A 65 -16.96 -17.01 -9.14
CA THR A 65 -17.35 -16.43 -7.86
C THR A 65 -16.47 -15.23 -7.54
N LEU A 66 -17.09 -14.07 -7.37
CA LEU A 66 -16.42 -12.84 -6.94
C LEU A 66 -16.91 -12.44 -5.55
N VAL A 67 -15.96 -12.08 -4.68
CA VAL A 67 -16.24 -11.64 -3.31
C VAL A 67 -15.70 -10.22 -3.13
N PHE A 68 -16.61 -9.26 -3.02
CA PHE A 68 -16.30 -7.84 -2.82
C PHE A 68 -16.13 -7.52 -1.34
N HIS A 69 -15.20 -6.63 -1.02
CA HIS A 69 -15.09 -6.07 0.32
C HIS A 69 -14.55 -4.64 0.30
N CYS A 70 -14.81 -3.88 1.36
CA CYS A 70 -14.07 -2.65 1.64
C CYS A 70 -13.50 -2.71 3.07
N ALA A 71 -13.42 -1.58 3.78
CA ALA A 71 -13.00 -1.54 5.19
C ALA A 71 -14.04 -2.24 6.11
N LEU A 72 -15.31 -1.84 6.01
CA LEU A 72 -16.43 -2.37 6.82
C LEU A 72 -17.50 -3.10 6.00
N SER A 73 -17.42 -3.03 4.66
CA SER A 73 -18.42 -3.56 3.73
C SER A 73 -19.86 -3.05 3.93
N GLN A 74 -20.04 -1.82 4.43
CA GLN A 74 -21.37 -1.21 4.63
C GLN A 74 -21.85 -0.38 3.42
N VAL A 75 -20.93 0.26 2.70
CA VAL A 75 -21.26 1.19 1.60
C VAL A 75 -20.53 0.81 0.32
N ARG A 76 -19.21 0.99 0.28
CA ARG A 76 -18.38 0.79 -0.93
C ARG A 76 -18.46 -0.64 -1.49
N GLY A 77 -18.31 -1.65 -0.64
CA GLY A 77 -18.37 -3.07 -1.03
C GLY A 77 -19.70 -3.45 -1.71
N PRO A 78 -20.85 -3.29 -1.05
CA PRO A 78 -22.16 -3.57 -1.65
C PRO A 78 -22.46 -2.73 -2.90
N SER A 79 -22.06 -1.45 -2.90
CA SER A 79 -22.28 -0.55 -4.03
C SER A 79 -21.52 -1.01 -5.28
N CYS A 80 -20.25 -1.39 -5.14
CA CYS A 80 -19.45 -1.89 -6.26
C CYS A 80 -19.94 -3.26 -6.75
N ALA A 81 -20.33 -4.15 -5.83
CA ALA A 81 -20.93 -5.44 -6.20
C ALA A 81 -22.21 -5.25 -7.03
N ARG A 82 -23.06 -4.29 -6.65
CA ARG A 82 -24.28 -3.95 -7.42
C ARG A 82 -23.95 -3.38 -8.80
N ARG A 83 -23.01 -2.43 -8.88
CA ARG A 83 -22.56 -1.89 -10.17
C ARG A 83 -22.05 -2.98 -11.12
N LEU A 84 -21.34 -3.98 -10.60
CA LEU A 84 -20.91 -5.13 -11.41
C LEU A 84 -22.12 -5.93 -11.89
N VAL A 85 -23.08 -6.24 -11.01
CA VAL A 85 -24.30 -6.97 -11.39
C VAL A 85 -25.05 -6.23 -12.50
N ASP A 86 -25.29 -4.92 -12.32
CA ASP A 86 -25.99 -4.09 -13.31
C ASP A 86 -25.25 -4.08 -14.66
N TYR A 87 -23.91 -4.00 -14.63
CA TYR A 87 -23.07 -4.06 -15.82
C TYR A 87 -23.14 -5.43 -16.52
N LEU A 88 -23.14 -6.53 -15.75
CA LEU A 88 -23.26 -7.89 -16.29
C LEU A 88 -24.66 -8.21 -16.83
N GLU A 89 -25.70 -7.50 -16.39
CA GLU A 89 -27.05 -7.62 -16.95
C GLU A 89 -27.19 -6.90 -18.30
N GLY A 90 -26.43 -5.84 -18.53
CA GLY A 90 -26.36 -5.14 -19.83
C GLY A 90 -25.54 -5.88 -20.89
N MET A 91 -24.68 -6.81 -20.49
CA MET A 91 -23.85 -7.62 -21.37
C MET A 91 -24.64 -8.79 -21.98
N LYS A 92 -24.50 -9.02 -23.29
CA LYS A 92 -25.13 -10.17 -23.99
C LYS A 92 -24.35 -11.48 -23.86
N GLU A 93 -23.07 -11.41 -23.50
CA GLU A 93 -22.18 -12.57 -23.39
C GLU A 93 -22.13 -13.09 -21.95
N ASP A 94 -22.15 -14.41 -21.79
CA ASP A 94 -21.97 -15.02 -20.48
C ASP A 94 -20.49 -15.05 -20.10
N VAL A 95 -20.12 -14.15 -19.18
CA VAL A 95 -18.77 -14.03 -18.62
C VAL A 95 -18.41 -15.23 -17.72
N GLY A 96 -19.37 -16.10 -17.39
CA GLY A 96 -19.18 -17.26 -16.52
C GLY A 96 -19.21 -16.93 -15.03
N ILE A 97 -19.44 -15.67 -14.68
CA ILE A 97 -19.63 -15.20 -13.30
C ILE A 97 -21.03 -15.59 -12.83
N LYS A 98 -21.10 -16.52 -11.89
CA LYS A 98 -22.33 -17.07 -11.33
C LYS A 98 -22.70 -16.40 -10.01
N ASN A 99 -21.72 -16.23 -9.13
CA ASN A 99 -21.94 -15.75 -7.77
C ASN A 99 -21.21 -14.43 -7.54
N VAL A 100 -21.96 -13.39 -7.15
CA VAL A 100 -21.40 -12.13 -6.65
C VAL A 100 -21.73 -12.03 -5.16
N MET A 101 -20.69 -11.97 -4.34
CA MET A 101 -20.83 -11.94 -2.88
C MET A 101 -20.17 -10.70 -2.28
N VAL A 102 -20.56 -10.36 -1.06
CA VAL A 102 -19.92 -9.32 -0.24
C VAL A 102 -19.40 -9.93 1.06
N LEU A 103 -18.13 -9.70 1.37
CA LEU A 103 -17.53 -10.09 2.65
C LEU A 103 -18.11 -9.24 3.77
N GLU A 104 -18.79 -9.89 4.71
CA GLU A 104 -19.35 -9.25 5.89
C GLU A 104 -18.27 -8.60 6.75
N ARG A 105 -18.58 -7.42 7.30
CA ARG A 105 -17.72 -6.64 8.21
C ARG A 105 -16.36 -6.22 7.63
N GLY A 106 -16.11 -6.52 6.35
CA GLY A 106 -14.99 -6.00 5.57
C GLY A 106 -13.61 -6.44 6.04
N PHE A 107 -12.60 -5.67 5.65
CA PHE A 107 -11.20 -5.94 5.96
C PHE A 107 -10.90 -5.84 7.46
N ASN A 108 -11.53 -4.90 8.18
CA ASN A 108 -11.23 -4.68 9.60
C ASN A 108 -11.57 -5.92 10.46
N ASP A 109 -12.66 -6.61 10.14
CA ASP A 109 -13.03 -7.88 10.80
C ASP A 109 -12.09 -9.02 10.40
N TRP A 110 -11.68 -9.06 9.12
CA TRP A 110 -10.73 -10.04 8.62
C TRP A 110 -9.39 -9.96 9.38
N GLU A 111 -8.85 -8.76 9.51
CA GLU A 111 -7.60 -8.47 10.20
C GLU A 111 -7.71 -8.73 11.71
N SER A 112 -8.75 -8.18 12.37
CA SER A 112 -8.93 -8.37 13.83
C SER A 112 -9.19 -9.83 14.22
N SER A 113 -9.72 -10.65 13.31
CA SER A 113 -9.87 -12.10 13.48
C SER A 113 -8.55 -12.88 13.32
N GLY A 114 -7.42 -12.22 13.06
CA GLY A 114 -6.11 -12.85 12.88
C GLY A 114 -6.00 -13.69 11.60
N ARG A 115 -6.80 -13.38 10.56
CA ARG A 115 -6.79 -14.14 9.31
C ARG A 115 -5.59 -13.74 8.44
N PRO A 116 -5.14 -14.62 7.51
CA PRO A 116 -3.98 -14.32 6.69
C PRO A 116 -4.14 -13.06 5.84
N VAL A 117 -3.20 -12.14 5.99
CA VAL A 117 -3.03 -10.93 5.16
C VAL A 117 -1.80 -11.07 4.27
N CYS A 118 -1.61 -10.14 3.33
CA CYS A 118 -0.46 -10.14 2.44
C CYS A 118 0.86 -10.04 3.23
N LEU A 119 1.72 -11.05 3.08
CA LEU A 119 3.00 -11.13 3.79
C LEU A 119 3.99 -10.04 3.35
N ALA A 120 3.88 -9.57 2.10
CA ALA A 120 4.72 -8.49 1.58
C ALA A 120 4.55 -7.19 2.39
N CYS A 121 3.35 -6.93 2.92
CA CYS A 121 3.08 -5.79 3.80
C CYS A 121 3.84 -5.88 5.14
N LEU A 122 4.29 -7.07 5.55
CA LEU A 122 5.03 -7.29 6.80
C LEU A 122 6.55 -7.22 6.61
N LEU A 123 7.05 -7.26 5.36
CA LEU A 123 8.49 -7.23 5.08
C LEU A 123 9.22 -6.04 5.71
N PRO A 124 8.70 -4.79 5.68
CA PRO A 124 9.39 -3.66 6.31
C PRO A 124 9.61 -3.87 7.81
N LEU A 125 8.62 -4.45 8.51
CA LEU A 125 8.69 -4.68 9.96
C LEU A 125 9.74 -5.71 10.34
N PHE A 126 9.95 -6.75 9.50
CA PHE A 126 11.00 -7.74 9.72
C PHE A 126 12.36 -7.28 9.21
N LEU A 127 12.41 -6.49 8.13
CA LEU A 127 13.66 -6.01 7.55
C LEU A 127 14.38 -5.03 8.46
N VAL A 128 13.67 -4.11 9.14
CA VAL A 128 14.29 -3.11 10.03
C VAL A 128 15.16 -3.74 11.15
N PRO A 129 14.66 -4.68 11.97
CA PRO A 129 15.50 -5.33 12.96
C PRO A 129 16.59 -6.19 12.30
N ILE A 130 16.30 -6.85 11.17
CA ILE A 130 17.30 -7.66 10.46
C ILE A 130 18.47 -6.79 9.99
N VAL A 131 18.24 -5.67 9.28
CA VAL A 131 19.34 -4.82 8.79
C VAL A 131 20.14 -4.16 9.91
N ASN A 132 19.52 -3.95 11.07
CA ASN A 132 20.18 -3.36 12.24
C ASN A 132 20.96 -4.41 13.06
N VAL A 133 20.43 -5.63 13.20
CA VAL A 133 21.02 -6.69 14.04
C VAL A 133 22.02 -7.54 13.24
N LEU A 134 21.77 -7.80 11.96
CA LEU A 134 22.61 -8.66 11.12
C LEU A 134 24.09 -8.21 11.08
N PRO A 135 24.43 -6.92 10.97
CA PRO A 135 25.83 -6.48 11.05
C PRO A 135 26.48 -6.76 12.41
N LEU A 136 25.73 -6.59 13.51
CA LEU A 136 26.23 -6.86 14.86
C LEU A 136 26.45 -8.36 15.08
N LEU A 137 25.53 -9.18 14.56
CA LEU A 137 25.64 -10.63 14.61
C LEU A 137 26.84 -11.12 13.79
N PHE A 138 27.03 -10.56 12.59
CA PHE A 138 28.17 -10.85 11.73
C PHE A 138 29.49 -10.53 12.44
N ASP A 139 29.62 -9.33 13.00
CA ASP A 139 30.81 -8.94 13.77
C ASP A 139 31.09 -9.91 14.94
N PHE A 140 30.05 -10.32 15.67
CA PHE A 140 30.18 -11.26 16.78
C PHE A 140 30.64 -12.66 16.33
N ILE A 141 30.06 -13.18 15.25
CA ILE A 141 30.43 -14.49 14.68
C ILE A 141 31.88 -14.45 14.18
N ILE A 142 32.24 -13.41 13.43
CA ILE A 142 33.59 -13.25 12.89
C ILE A 142 34.61 -13.11 14.02
N GLY A 143 34.32 -12.32 15.06
CA GLY A 143 35.21 -12.23 16.23
C GLY A 143 35.46 -13.58 16.89
N LYS A 144 34.44 -14.44 16.99
CA LYS A 144 34.57 -15.78 17.57
C LYS A 144 35.38 -16.73 16.68
N ILE A 145 35.18 -16.68 15.36
CA ILE A 145 35.94 -17.46 14.38
C ILE A 145 37.42 -17.02 14.41
N TYR A 146 37.69 -15.72 14.34
CA TYR A 146 39.06 -15.18 14.33
C TYR A 146 39.80 -15.54 15.61
N LYS A 147 39.15 -15.45 16.78
CA LYS A 147 39.71 -15.88 18.06
C LYS A 147 40.08 -17.37 18.06
N LEU A 148 39.29 -18.22 17.38
CA LEU A 148 39.57 -19.65 17.26
C LEU A 148 40.86 -19.94 16.47
N PHE A 149 41.16 -19.10 15.47
CA PHE A 149 42.36 -19.19 14.64
C PHE A 149 43.53 -18.34 15.17
N GLY A 150 43.40 -17.73 16.35
CA GLY A 150 44.44 -16.88 16.94
C GLY A 150 44.62 -15.53 16.24
N TRP A 151 43.63 -15.07 15.49
CA TRP A 151 43.62 -13.76 14.83
C TRP A 151 42.79 -12.75 15.62
N GLU A 152 43.15 -11.47 15.48
CA GLU A 152 42.40 -10.36 16.05
C GLU A 152 41.48 -9.79 14.97
N TYR A 153 40.16 -9.86 15.18
CA TYR A 153 39.20 -9.28 14.23
C TYR A 153 39.20 -7.75 14.37
N LYS A 154 39.64 -7.04 13.33
CA LYS A 154 39.51 -5.59 13.24
C LYS A 154 38.24 -5.23 12.48
N LYS A 155 37.26 -4.70 13.20
CA LYS A 155 35.98 -4.24 12.64
C LYS A 155 36.22 -3.16 11.57
N PRO A 156 35.69 -3.30 10.35
CA PRO A 156 35.82 -2.29 9.32
C PRO A 156 35.06 -1.02 9.72
N GLU A 157 35.71 0.13 9.55
CA GLU A 157 35.06 1.42 9.75
C GLU A 157 34.04 1.63 8.63
N ARG A 158 32.80 1.98 9.00
CA ARG A 158 31.78 2.28 7.99
C ARG A 158 32.29 3.44 7.16
N ALA A 159 32.28 3.28 5.84
CA ALA A 159 32.58 4.39 4.94
C ALA A 159 31.70 5.58 5.35
N PRO A 160 32.29 6.75 5.66
CA PRO A 160 31.50 7.93 5.96
C PRO A 160 30.57 8.22 4.78
N PRO A 161 29.37 8.77 5.02
CA PRO A 161 28.45 9.12 3.94
C PRO A 161 29.22 9.98 2.94
N ALA A 162 29.24 9.55 1.68
CA ALA A 162 29.95 10.28 0.64
C ALA A 162 29.30 11.65 0.51
N CYS A 163 29.99 12.71 0.93
CA CYS A 163 29.54 14.08 0.71
C CYS A 163 29.56 14.34 -0.81
N PRO A 164 28.40 14.56 -1.45
CA PRO A 164 28.34 14.76 -2.90
C PRO A 164 28.94 16.10 -3.34
N TYR A 165 29.25 16.99 -2.40
CA TYR A 165 29.88 18.28 -2.67
C TYR A 165 31.29 18.33 -2.07
N LYS A 166 32.28 18.48 -2.95
CA LYS A 166 33.65 18.84 -2.59
C LYS A 166 33.77 20.36 -2.75
N PRO A 167 33.73 21.17 -1.67
CA PRO A 167 33.92 22.60 -1.80
C PRO A 167 35.32 22.89 -2.36
N VAL A 168 35.37 23.73 -3.40
CA VAL A 168 36.60 24.25 -3.97
C VAL A 168 37.18 25.25 -2.97
N ALA A 169 38.39 25.00 -2.48
CA ALA A 169 39.08 25.91 -1.58
C ALA A 169 39.59 27.12 -2.37
N ASN A 170 38.98 28.29 -2.14
CA ASN A 170 39.59 29.57 -2.49
C ASN A 170 40.06 30.22 -1.19
N THR A 171 41.38 30.35 -1.07
CA THR A 171 42.06 31.26 -0.15
C THR A 171 41.68 32.70 -0.49
N ASP A 172 41.09 33.44 0.45
CA ASP A 172 41.70 34.67 1.01
C ASP A 172 40.78 35.41 2.01
N THR A 173 41.36 35.67 3.18
CA THR A 173 41.18 36.84 4.07
C THR A 173 39.88 37.06 4.90
N LYS A 174 39.97 36.55 6.15
CA LYS A 174 39.63 37.11 7.48
C LYS A 174 38.60 38.25 7.71
N VAL A 175 37.89 38.04 8.83
CA VAL A 175 37.14 38.96 9.74
C VAL A 175 35.70 39.28 9.30
N GLY A 176 34.62 39.12 10.07
CA GLY A 176 34.41 38.69 11.46
C GLY A 176 32.90 38.72 11.77
N GLU A 177 32.54 37.99 12.84
CA GLU A 177 31.43 38.19 13.79
C GLU A 177 29.96 38.41 13.32
N GLU A 178 29.16 37.37 13.60
CA GLU A 178 27.83 37.38 14.25
C GLU A 178 26.70 38.33 13.77
N SER A 179 25.62 37.76 13.23
CA SER A 179 24.30 37.68 13.91
C SER A 179 23.14 37.48 12.92
N SER A 180 22.25 36.56 13.31
CA SER A 180 20.78 36.60 13.22
C SER A 180 20.09 37.48 12.16
N GLN A 181 19.28 36.87 11.29
CA GLN A 181 17.80 37.05 11.19
C GLN A 181 17.23 36.61 9.83
N THR A 182 16.16 35.81 9.91
CA THR A 182 14.89 35.79 9.14
C THR A 182 14.90 35.77 7.59
N PRO A 183 14.11 34.88 6.93
CA PRO A 183 14.00 34.84 5.47
C PRO A 183 13.14 35.98 4.87
N PRO A 184 13.38 36.37 3.60
CA PRO A 184 12.78 37.54 2.95
C PRO A 184 11.41 37.24 2.26
N PRO A 185 10.62 38.29 1.91
CA PRO A 185 9.34 38.14 1.23
C PRO A 185 9.48 38.05 -0.30
N VAL A 186 8.54 37.32 -0.91
CA VAL A 186 8.37 37.15 -2.37
C VAL A 186 7.72 38.40 -3.00
N PRO A 187 8.13 38.84 -4.22
CA PRO A 187 7.56 40.03 -4.87
C PRO A 187 6.58 39.74 -6.04
N GLY A 188 5.61 40.65 -6.18
CA GLY A 188 4.95 41.07 -7.45
C GLY A 188 3.62 40.38 -7.79
N LYS A 189 2.59 41.01 -8.39
CA LYS A 189 2.32 42.40 -8.86
C LYS A 189 0.86 42.46 -9.39
N ALA A 190 0.41 43.68 -9.74
CA ALA A 190 -0.82 44.11 -10.46
C ALA A 190 -2.08 44.22 -9.56
N GLY A 191 -2.73 45.38 -9.37
CA GLY A 191 -3.28 46.36 -10.34
C GLY A 191 -4.76 46.00 -10.56
N THR A 192 -5.79 46.84 -10.50
CA THR A 192 -6.01 48.30 -10.41
C THR A 192 -7.54 48.52 -10.21
N ASP A 193 -7.94 49.72 -9.74
CA ASP A 193 -9.26 50.38 -9.89
C ASP A 193 -10.48 49.77 -9.15
N ASP A 194 -11.53 50.45 -8.70
CA ASP A 194 -11.88 51.83 -8.34
C ASP A 194 -13.28 51.74 -7.67
N ASP A 195 -13.68 52.79 -6.94
CA ASP A 195 -15.08 53.20 -6.69
C ASP A 195 -15.93 52.57 -5.54
N LYS A 196 -15.96 53.33 -4.43
CA LYS A 196 -17.13 53.99 -3.76
C LYS A 196 -18.46 53.24 -3.46
N THR A 197 -18.75 53.24 -2.16
CA THR A 197 -20.04 53.51 -1.45
C THR A 197 -21.28 52.61 -1.59
N ASP A 198 -21.83 52.34 -0.39
CA ASP A 198 -23.18 51.87 0.01
C ASP A 198 -23.56 50.39 -0.19
#